data_AF-H5V7C4-F1
#
_entry.id   AF-H5V7C4-F1
#
_cell.length_a   1.000
_cell.length_b   1.000
_cell.length_c   1.000
_cell.angle_alpha   90.00
_cell.angle_beta   90.00
_cell.angle_gamma   90.00
#
_symmetry.space_group_name_H-M   'P 1'
#
loop_
_entity.id
_entity.type
_entity.pdbx_description
1 polymer ?
#
loop_
_entity_poly.entity_id
_entity_poly.type
_entity_poly.pdbx_seq_one_letter_code
_entity_poly.pdbx_strand_id
1 'polypeptide(L)' 'TSPMEYLTRWRMLLACDRLKNTRDSVALIANAMGYESESAFGKAFKRVMGYSPRQHR' A
#
# COMPACT_ATOMS: atom_id res chain seq x y z
N THR A 1 7.62 10.91 14.95
CA THR A 1 7.81 9.90 13.90
C THR A 1 8.48 8.69 14.50
N SER A 2 7.70 7.67 14.82
CA SER A 2 8.26 6.37 15.23
C SER A 2 8.91 5.70 14.02
N PRO A 3 10.01 4.94 14.18
CA PRO A 3 10.61 4.14 13.09
C PRO A 3 9.58 3.28 12.34
N MET A 4 8.56 2.79 13.05
CA MET A 4 7.45 2.01 12.49
C MET A 4 6.57 2.82 11.53
N GLU A 5 6.34 4.11 11.81
CA GLU A 5 5.57 5.00 10.94
C GLU A 5 6.34 5.30 9.66
N TYR A 6 7.65 5.49 9.76
CA TYR A 6 8.52 5.70 8.60
C TYR A 6 8.52 4.48 7.68
N LEU A 7 8.71 3.28 8.23
CA LEU A 7 8.62 2.03 7.46
C LEU A 7 7.25 1.84 6.81
N THR A 8 6.18 2.13 7.55
CA THR A 8 4.82 2.05 7.00
C THR A 8 4.65 3.03 5.82
N ARG A 9 5.12 4.27 5.96
CA ARG A 9 5.08 5.26 4.88
C ARG A 9 5.88 4.80 3.66
N TRP A 10 7.07 4.26 3.88
CA TRP A 10 7.93 3.79 2.79
C TRP A 10 7.33 2.61 2.04
N ARG A 11 6.70 1.65 2.75
CA ARG A 11 5.94 0.56 2.13
C ARG A 11 4.79 1.08 1.26
N MET A 12 4.07 2.11 1.71
CA MET A 12 2.97 2.68 0.91
C MET A 12 3.45 3.41 -0.34
N LEU A 13 4.62 4.07 -0.28
CA LEU A 13 5.23 4.67 -1.47
C LEU A 13 5.64 3.60 -2.49
N LEU A 14 6.22 2.49 -2.04
CA LEU A 14 6.56 1.37 -2.91
C LEU A 14 5.30 0.72 -3.51
N ALA A 15 4.21 0.64 -2.73
CA ALA A 15 2.93 0.15 -3.21
C ALA A 15 2.32 1.07 -4.28
N CYS A 16 2.43 2.40 -4.13
CA CYS A 16 2.03 3.37 -5.16
C CYS A 16 2.77 3.16 -6.47
N ASP A 17 4.10 2.98 -6.38
CA ASP A 17 4.93 2.73 -7.56
C ASP A 17 4.48 1.46 -8.29
N ARG A 18 4.27 0.36 -7.56
CA ARG A 18 3.76 -0.89 -8.14
C ARG A 18 2.36 -0.75 -8.74
N LEU A 19 1.45 -0.06 -8.06
CA LEU A 19 0.09 0.16 -8.56
C LEU A 19 0.06 0.89 -9.92
N LYS A 20 1.06 1.74 -10.19
CA LYS A 20 1.20 2.47 -11.46
C LYS A 20 2.01 1.71 -12.51
N ASN A 21 3.10 1.08 -12.09
CA ASN A 21 4.06 0.47 -13.02
C ASN A 21 3.73 -0.99 -13.36
N THR A 22 2.86 -1.65 -12.60
CA THR A 22 2.48 -3.04 -12.83
C THR A 22 0.97 -3.19 -13.01
N ARG A 23 0.57 -4.33 -13.59
CA ARG A 23 -0.84 -4.74 -13.69
C ARG A 23 -1.22 -5.71 -12.57
N ASP A 24 -0.40 -5.78 -11.52
CA ASP A 24 -0.62 -6.69 -10.41
C ASP A 24 -1.95 -6.38 -9.71
N SER A 25 -2.59 -7.42 -9.19
CA SER A 25 -3.77 -7.24 -8.37
C SER A 25 -3.42 -6.55 -7.05
N VAL A 26 -4.38 -5.83 -6.48
CA VAL A 26 -4.21 -5.21 -5.16
C VAL A 26 -3.86 -6.26 -4.09
N ALA A 27 -4.37 -7.50 -4.21
CA ALA A 27 -3.97 -8.64 -3.38
C ALA A 27 -2.49 -8.97 -3.49
N LEU A 28 -1.92 -9.02 -4.70
CA LEU A 28 -0.50 -9.33 -4.89
C LEU A 28 0.39 -8.22 -4.30
N ILE A 29 0.01 -6.96 -4.51
CA ILE A 29 0.72 -5.80 -3.95
C ILE A 29 0.62 -5.80 -2.43
N ALA A 30 -0.56 -6.10 -1.86
CA ALA A 30 -0.76 -6.21 -0.43
C ALA A 30 0.14 -7.28 0.21
N ASN A 31 0.17 -8.48 -0.38
CA ASN A 31 1.04 -9.57 0.07
C ASN A 31 2.52 -9.19 -0.01
N ALA A 32 2.95 -8.55 -1.11
CA ALA A 32 4.33 -8.09 -1.27
C ALA A 32 4.75 -7.06 -0.21
N MET A 33 3.80 -6.26 0.30
CA MET A 33 4.03 -5.29 1.37
C MET A 33 3.90 -5.88 2.80
N GLY A 34 3.64 -7.19 2.91
CA GLY A 34 3.49 -7.90 4.18
C GLY A 34 2.09 -7.78 4.81
N TYR A 35 1.05 -7.53 4.00
CA TYR A 35 -0.34 -7.53 4.44
C TYR A 35 -1.04 -8.81 4.00
N GLU A 36 -1.66 -9.50 4.95
CA GLU A 36 -2.40 -10.75 4.73
C GLU A 36 -3.72 -10.57 3.95
N SER A 37 -4.22 -9.33 3.84
CA SER A 37 -5.45 -9.06 3.10
C SER A 37 -5.44 -7.70 2.40
N GLU A 38 -6.16 -7.62 1.27
CA GLU A 38 -6.43 -6.37 0.54
C GLU A 38 -7.08 -5.32 1.45
N SER A 39 -7.97 -5.74 2.35
CA SER A 39 -8.67 -4.86 3.28
C SER A 39 -7.72 -4.24 4.31
N ALA A 40 -6.80 -5.02 4.88
CA ALA A 40 -5.79 -4.51 5.81
C ALA A 40 -4.84 -3.53 5.11
N PHE A 41 -4.38 -3.88 3.91
CA PHE A 41 -3.58 -3.00 3.08
C PHE A 41 -4.33 -1.71 2.72
N GLY A 42 -5.58 -1.81 2.24
CA GLY A 42 -6.38 -0.65 1.85
C GLY A 42 -6.65 0.32 2.99
N LYS A 43 -6.88 -0.18 4.21
CA LYS A 43 -7.01 0.66 5.42
C LYS A 43 -5.69 1.39 5.73
N ALA A 44 -4.57 0.67 5.71
CA ALA A 44 -3.25 1.25 5.99
C ALA A 44 -2.83 2.25 4.90
N PHE A 45 -3.08 1.93 3.63
CA PHE A 45 -2.81 2.78 2.48
C PHE A 45 -3.64 4.06 2.53
N LYS A 46 -4.96 3.97 2.77
CA LYS A 46 -5.82 5.15 2.90
C LYS A 46 -5.39 6.04 4.06
N ARG A 47 -4.96 5.46 5.19
CA ARG A 47 -4.45 6.22 6.34
C ARG A 47 -3.17 7.00 6.01
N VAL A 48 -2.29 6.46 5.16
CA VAL A 48 -0.99 7.07 4.84
C VAL A 48 -1.08 8.01 3.62
N MET A 49 -1.81 7.60 2.58
CA MET A 49 -1.89 8.29 1.29
C MET A 49 -3.11 9.20 1.15
N GLY A 50 -4.15 9.02 1.98
CA GLY A 50 -5.38 9.81 1.96
C GLY A 50 -6.47 9.31 0.99
N TYR A 51 -6.14 8.38 0.09
CA TYR A 51 -7.08 7.78 -0.87
C TYR A 51 -6.90 6.26 -0.96
N SER A 52 -7.83 5.56 -1.58
CA SER A 52 -7.75 4.09 -1.72
C SER A 52 -6.76 3.66 -2.82
N PRO A 53 -6.15 2.46 -2.72
CA PRO A 53 -5.28 1.92 -3.76
C PRO A 53 -5.93 1.88 -5.15
N ARG A 54 -7.25 1.62 -5.20
CA ARG A 54 -8.03 1.60 -6.43
C ARG A 54 -8.20 2.98 -7.08
N GLN A 55 -8.17 4.06 -6.29
CA GLN A 55 -8.18 5.43 -6.82
C GLN A 55 -6.81 5.88 -7.34
N HIS A 56 -5.74 5.18 -6.94
CA HIS A 56 -4.38 5.50 -7.38
C HIS A 56 -3.98 4.80 -8.68
N ARG A 57 -4.65 3.70 -9.00
CA ARG A 57 -4.46 2.94 -10.23
C ARG A 57 -5.03 3.71 -11.41
#